data_AF-A0A6A4YW45-F1
#
_entry.id   AF-A0A6A4YW45-F1
#
_cell.length_a   1.000
_cell.length_b   1.000
_cell.length_c   1.000
_cell.angle_alpha   90.00
_cell.angle_beta   90.00
_cell.angle_gamma   90.00
#
_symmetry.space_group_name_H-M   'P 1'
#
loop_
_entity.id
_entity.type
_entity.pdbx_description
1 polymer ?
#
loop_
_entity_poly.entity_id
_entity_poly.type
_entity_poly.pdbx_seq_one_letter_code
_entity_poly.pdbx_strand_id
1 'polypeptide(L)'
;MIVSCAVALAAMTALAHADDIDSGACGAINANDAYDQAMHIAAIFIIFAMSILGSMLPVVSNYVSCLRNSRKALSLLNSFGFGVVVATAFIHMIPPAIDTLNNKCLNLSYKGLAMVFVVGTVLAMQLLETELVLFMTRSTHSLDAATDEEAAIGAAPELDYNGAMTPTAQPNHGHHGHHHHNHGTATDDLKSNAMRKTINVLIFEVGVAIHSVIIGLNLGVATGTTFNTLLVALSFHQFFEGVAVGTSSVSAFSSVRTSIYTAIGFSLTTPIGIAIG
;
A
#
# COMPACT_ATOMS: atom_id res chain seq x y z
N MET A 1 -31.67 -7.39 17.51
CA MET A 1 -32.33 -6.07 17.46
C MET A 1 -32.59 -5.46 18.84
N ILE A 2 -33.18 -6.19 19.79
CA ILE A 2 -33.49 -5.65 21.14
C ILE A 2 -32.21 -5.38 21.98
N VAL A 3 -31.17 -6.20 21.81
CA VAL A 3 -29.87 -6.03 22.50
C VAL A 3 -29.09 -4.80 22.01
N SER A 4 -29.16 -4.46 20.72
CA SER A 4 -28.52 -3.25 20.16
C SER A 4 -29.19 -1.95 20.61
N CYS A 5 -30.49 -1.98 20.89
CA CYS A 5 -31.23 -0.80 21.36
C CYS A 5 -30.95 -0.53 22.84
N ALA A 6 -30.84 -1.59 23.67
CA ALA A 6 -30.51 -1.46 25.10
C ALA A 6 -29.09 -0.93 25.34
N VAL A 7 -28.12 -1.34 24.52
CA VAL A 7 -26.73 -0.82 24.59
C VAL A 7 -26.66 0.63 24.13
N ALA A 8 -27.41 1.01 23.08
CA ALA A 8 -27.47 2.40 22.61
C ALA A 8 -28.12 3.34 23.64
N LEU A 9 -29.15 2.88 24.35
CA LEU A 9 -29.85 3.68 25.36
C LEU A 9 -29.05 3.82 26.67
N ALA A 10 -28.28 2.80 27.04
CA ALA A 10 -27.32 2.87 28.16
C ALA A 10 -26.13 3.79 27.85
N ALA A 11 -25.66 3.80 26.59
CA ALA A 11 -24.61 4.72 26.14
C ALA A 11 -25.09 6.18 26.09
N MET A 12 -26.36 6.43 25.71
CA MET A 12 -26.93 7.78 25.68
C MET A 12 -27.22 8.35 27.07
N THR A 13 -27.55 7.53 28.06
CA THR A 13 -27.75 7.97 29.45
C THR A 13 -26.42 8.22 30.17
N ALA A 14 -25.33 7.53 29.80
CA ALA A 14 -23.99 7.84 30.28
C ALA A 14 -23.41 9.16 29.70
N LEU A 15 -23.89 9.61 28.54
CA LEU A 15 -23.43 10.85 27.89
C LEU A 15 -24.08 12.13 28.44
N ALA A 16 -25.08 12.03 29.31
CA ALA A 16 -25.81 13.18 29.87
C ALA A 16 -25.31 13.62 31.25
N HIS A 17 -24.20 13.08 31.76
CA HIS A 17 -23.70 13.38 33.12
C HIS A 17 -22.19 13.66 33.23
N ALA A 18 -21.53 14.02 32.14
CA ALA A 18 -20.20 14.64 32.21
C ALA A 18 -20.36 16.16 32.05
N ASP A 19 -20.77 16.75 33.16
CA ASP A 19 -20.72 18.17 33.48
C ASP A 19 -19.28 18.71 33.39
N ASP A 20 -19.19 20.03 33.32
CA ASP A 20 -18.03 20.89 33.59
C ASP A 20 -16.74 20.19 34.09
N ILE A 21 -15.77 19.97 33.19
CA ILE A 21 -14.35 19.78 33.58
C ILE A 21 -13.44 20.58 32.65
N ASP A 22 -13.02 21.72 33.21
CA ASP A 22 -11.71 22.36 33.14
C ASP A 22 -11.06 22.65 31.77
N SER A 23 -10.96 23.94 31.45
CA SER A 23 -10.13 24.48 30.36
C SER A 23 -8.62 24.42 30.65
N GLY A 24 -8.20 23.83 31.78
CA GLY A 24 -6.79 23.60 32.15
C GLY A 24 -6.24 22.20 31.83
N ALA A 25 -7.04 21.23 31.38
CA ALA A 25 -6.65 19.82 31.31
C ALA A 25 -6.15 19.31 29.94
N CYS A 26 -5.85 20.20 29.00
CA CYS A 26 -5.37 19.81 27.68
C CYS A 26 -3.92 19.26 27.76
N GLY A 27 -3.79 17.94 27.87
CA GLY A 27 -2.50 17.26 28.03
C GLY A 27 -2.11 16.96 29.47
N ALA A 28 -3.03 17.06 30.43
CA ALA A 28 -2.78 16.61 31.79
C ALA A 28 -2.57 15.08 31.78
N ILE A 29 -1.35 14.64 32.06
CA ILE A 29 -1.01 13.23 32.23
C ILE A 29 -1.75 12.76 33.49
N ASN A 30 -2.77 11.94 33.33
CA ASN A 30 -3.47 11.35 34.48
C ASN A 30 -2.45 10.51 35.26
N ALA A 31 -2.06 10.96 36.45
CA ALA A 31 -0.99 10.39 37.28
C ALA A 31 -1.27 8.97 37.81
N ASN A 32 -2.34 8.32 37.36
CA ASN A 32 -2.82 7.04 37.88
C ASN A 32 -2.50 5.83 36.97
N ASP A 33 -2.10 6.04 35.71
CA ASP A 33 -1.69 4.95 34.82
C ASP A 33 -0.16 4.86 34.78
N ALA A 34 0.40 4.07 35.70
CA ALA A 34 1.83 3.82 35.74
C ALA A 34 2.30 3.18 34.41
N TYR A 35 3.34 3.76 33.81
CA TYR A 35 3.97 3.22 32.61
C TYR A 35 4.73 1.93 32.94
N ASP A 36 4.28 0.81 32.38
CA ASP A 36 4.95 -0.48 32.55
C ASP A 36 5.99 -0.68 31.43
N GLN A 37 7.24 -0.33 31.74
CA GLN A 37 8.34 -0.45 30.79
C GLN A 37 8.59 -1.90 30.34
N ALA A 38 8.35 -2.89 31.19
CA ALA A 38 8.58 -4.29 30.83
C ALA A 38 7.56 -4.77 29.77
N MET A 39 6.30 -4.35 29.90
CA MET A 39 5.26 -4.67 28.94
C MET A 39 5.48 -3.97 27.59
N HIS A 40 5.97 -2.73 27.58
CA HIS A 40 6.32 -2.02 26.35
C HIS A 40 7.49 -2.68 25.63
N ILE A 41 8.52 -3.12 26.36
CA ILE A 41 9.63 -3.89 25.78
C ILE A 41 9.12 -5.21 25.21
N ALA A 42 8.23 -5.92 25.92
CA ALA A 42 7.61 -7.14 25.41
C ALA A 42 6.79 -6.90 24.13
N ALA A 43 6.06 -5.79 24.05
CA ALA A 43 5.26 -5.43 22.87
C ALA A 43 6.11 -5.30 21.59
N ILE A 44 7.32 -4.75 21.67
CA ILE A 44 8.26 -4.66 20.54
C ILE A 44 8.49 -6.05 19.94
N PHE A 45 8.80 -7.04 20.78
CA PHE A 45 9.07 -8.42 20.32
C PHE A 45 7.81 -9.14 19.83
N ILE A 46 6.68 -8.95 20.51
CA ILE A 46 5.39 -9.55 20.10
C ILE A 46 4.98 -9.05 18.72
N ILE A 47 4.96 -7.73 18.53
CA ILE A 47 4.58 -7.12 17.26
C ILE A 47 5.56 -7.50 16.15
N PHE A 48 6.86 -7.47 16.43
CA PHE A 48 7.87 -7.93 15.47
C PHE A 48 7.63 -9.38 15.03
N ALA A 49 7.34 -10.29 15.98
CA ALA A 49 7.06 -11.68 15.68
C ALA A 49 5.79 -11.84 14.81
N MET A 50 4.70 -11.14 15.16
CA MET A 50 3.45 -11.19 14.38
C MET A 50 3.63 -10.62 12.97
N SER A 51 4.37 -9.52 12.81
CA SER A 51 4.70 -8.94 11.50
C SER A 51 5.52 -9.89 10.63
N ILE A 52 6.55 -10.52 11.18
CA ILE A 52 7.38 -11.48 10.44
C ILE A 52 6.56 -12.70 10.06
N LEU A 53 5.78 -13.25 10.99
CA LEU A 53 4.95 -14.42 10.71
C LEU A 53 3.92 -14.12 9.60
N GLY A 54 3.28 -12.96 9.65
CA GLY A 54 2.32 -12.54 8.64
C GLY A 54 2.96 -12.33 7.27
N SER A 55 4.06 -11.58 7.22
CA SER A 55 4.73 -11.21 5.96
C SER A 55 5.54 -12.34 5.33
N MET A 56 6.15 -13.22 6.12
CA MET A 56 6.88 -14.39 5.60
C MET A 56 5.95 -15.49 5.10
N LEU A 57 4.73 -15.63 5.63
CA LEU A 57 3.81 -16.70 5.25
C LEU A 57 3.58 -16.79 3.73
N PRO A 58 3.18 -15.71 3.02
CA PRO A 58 3.03 -15.74 1.56
C PRO A 58 4.38 -15.84 0.81
N VAL A 59 5.48 -15.35 1.38
CA VAL A 59 6.83 -15.43 0.78
C VAL A 59 7.34 -16.88 0.77
N VAL A 60 7.24 -17.56 1.92
CA VAL A 60 7.64 -18.96 2.11
C VAL A 60 6.72 -19.92 1.36
N SER A 61 5.46 -19.54 1.15
CA SER A 61 4.48 -20.35 0.43
C SER A 61 4.94 -20.77 -0.98
N ASN A 62 5.77 -19.99 -1.65
CA ASN A 62 6.27 -20.35 -2.99
C ASN A 62 7.33 -21.46 -2.97
N TYR A 63 7.92 -21.75 -1.80
CA TYR A 63 9.00 -22.72 -1.64
C TYR A 63 8.53 -24.02 -0.97
N VAL A 64 7.61 -23.92 -0.02
CA VAL A 64 7.16 -25.07 0.76
C VAL A 64 6.00 -25.77 0.05
N SER A 65 6.23 -27.01 -0.39
CA SER A 65 5.24 -27.81 -1.12
C SER A 65 3.93 -28.04 -0.34
N CYS A 66 3.98 -28.07 1.00
CA CYS A 66 2.81 -28.18 1.87
C CYS A 66 1.87 -26.96 1.71
N LEU A 67 2.42 -25.73 1.79
CA LEU A 67 1.65 -24.49 1.61
C LEU A 67 1.17 -24.34 0.15
N ARG A 68 2.02 -24.71 -0.82
CA ARG A 68 1.66 -24.69 -2.24
C ARG A 68 0.48 -25.63 -2.57
N ASN A 69 0.30 -26.72 -1.81
CA ASN A 69 -0.84 -27.62 -1.98
C ASN A 69 -2.15 -27.01 -1.47
N SER A 70 -2.07 -26.07 -0.52
CA SER A 70 -3.21 -25.40 0.11
C SER A 70 -3.52 -24.03 -0.50
N ARG A 71 -3.39 -23.86 -1.83
CA ARG A 71 -3.61 -22.56 -2.51
C ARG A 71 -4.97 -21.91 -2.20
N LYS A 72 -6.00 -22.71 -1.97
CA LYS A 72 -7.33 -22.22 -1.58
C LYS A 72 -7.29 -21.52 -0.22
N ALA A 73 -6.60 -22.11 0.76
CA ALA A 73 -6.46 -21.53 2.10
C ALA A 73 -5.66 -20.22 2.05
N LEU A 74 -4.58 -20.18 1.25
CA LEU A 74 -3.78 -18.96 1.06
C LEU A 74 -4.56 -17.86 0.35
N SER A 75 -5.34 -18.20 -0.67
CA SER A 75 -6.22 -17.24 -1.34
C SER A 75 -7.26 -16.68 -0.37
N LEU A 76 -7.86 -17.52 0.49
CA LEU A 76 -8.80 -17.06 1.52
C LEU A 76 -8.12 -16.16 2.55
N LEU A 77 -6.91 -16.52 2.99
CA LEU A 77 -6.13 -15.72 3.92
C LEU A 77 -5.78 -14.34 3.35
N ASN A 78 -5.42 -14.29 2.06
CA ASN A 78 -5.11 -13.04 1.38
C ASN A 78 -6.34 -12.15 1.23
N SER A 79 -7.49 -12.71 0.82
CA SER A 79 -8.75 -11.96 0.74
C SER A 79 -9.22 -11.49 2.12
N PHE A 80 -9.06 -12.32 3.15
CA PHE A 80 -9.36 -11.96 4.51
C PHE A 80 -8.46 -10.82 4.99
N GLY A 81 -7.15 -10.87 4.70
CA GLY A 81 -6.20 -9.82 5.07
C GLY A 81 -6.56 -8.46 4.48
N PHE A 82 -6.95 -8.42 3.19
CA PHE A 82 -7.45 -7.19 2.58
C PHE A 82 -8.69 -6.65 3.30
N GLY A 83 -9.64 -7.53 3.66
CA GLY A 83 -10.82 -7.15 4.43
C GLY A 83 -10.48 -6.58 5.81
N VAL A 84 -9.50 -7.16 6.52
CA VAL A 84 -9.02 -6.65 7.81
C VAL A 84 -8.45 -5.24 7.65
N VAL A 85 -7.57 -5.02 6.65
CA VAL A 85 -7.00 -3.69 6.37
C VAL A 85 -8.10 -2.66 6.12
N VAL A 86 -9.07 -2.98 5.25
CA VAL A 86 -10.20 -2.06 4.98
C VAL A 86 -11.03 -1.80 6.24
N ALA A 87 -11.38 -2.83 7.01
CA ALA A 87 -12.17 -2.68 8.23
C ALA A 87 -11.46 -1.81 9.27
N THR A 88 -10.14 -1.97 9.40
CA THR A 88 -9.33 -1.22 10.35
C THR A 88 -9.22 0.27 10.00
N ALA A 89 -9.18 0.62 8.71
CA ALA A 89 -9.28 2.00 8.29
C ALA A 89 -10.60 2.65 8.78
N PHE A 90 -11.72 1.96 8.62
CA PHE A 90 -13.03 2.48 8.99
C PHE A 90 -13.32 2.49 10.50
N ILE A 91 -12.81 1.51 11.25
CA ILE A 91 -13.17 1.34 12.67
C ILE A 91 -12.10 1.91 13.59
N HIS A 92 -10.82 1.71 13.26
CA HIS A 92 -9.69 2.04 14.15
C HIS A 92 -8.96 3.32 13.79
N MET A 93 -9.04 3.80 12.54
CA MET A 93 -8.37 5.04 12.13
C MET A 93 -9.32 6.22 12.04
N ILE A 94 -10.43 6.09 11.30
CA ILE A 94 -11.32 7.23 11.03
C ILE A 94 -11.98 7.79 12.31
N PRO A 95 -12.66 6.99 13.16
CA PRO A 95 -13.39 7.53 14.31
C PRO A 95 -12.46 8.20 15.34
N PRO A 96 -11.35 7.56 15.80
CA PRO A 96 -10.43 8.22 16.71
C PRO A 96 -9.79 9.49 16.13
N ALA A 97 -9.54 9.55 14.82
CA ALA A 97 -9.04 10.76 14.17
C ALA A 97 -10.07 11.90 14.19
N ILE A 98 -11.36 11.58 13.97
CA ILE A 98 -12.45 12.56 14.08
C ILE A 98 -12.56 13.07 15.52
N ASP A 99 -12.52 12.18 16.51
CA ASP A 99 -12.67 12.54 17.92
C ASP A 99 -11.47 13.37 18.41
N THR A 100 -10.26 13.01 18.02
CA THR A 100 -9.03 13.71 18.41
C THR A 100 -8.98 15.12 17.79
N LEU A 101 -9.30 15.26 16.49
CA LEU A 101 -9.29 16.56 15.82
C LEU A 101 -10.47 17.45 16.22
N ASN A 102 -11.56 16.89 16.73
CA ASN A 102 -12.68 17.65 17.28
C ASN A 102 -12.54 17.96 18.77
N ASN A 103 -11.39 17.65 19.38
CA ASN A 103 -11.17 17.95 20.78
C ASN A 103 -11.18 19.47 21.01
N LYS A 104 -11.88 19.90 22.08
CA LYS A 104 -11.99 21.31 22.50
C LYS A 104 -10.62 21.98 22.68
N CYS A 105 -9.60 21.21 23.06
CA CYS A 105 -8.22 21.65 23.25
C CYS A 105 -7.55 22.20 21.99
N LEU A 106 -7.91 21.71 20.80
CA LEU A 106 -7.35 22.18 19.54
C LEU A 106 -8.04 23.47 19.02
N ASN A 107 -9.20 23.83 19.61
CA ASN A 107 -10.00 25.01 19.28
C ASN A 107 -10.07 25.34 17.77
N LEU A 108 -10.34 24.31 16.95
CA LEU A 108 -10.43 24.46 15.50
C LEU A 108 -11.77 25.06 15.11
N SER A 109 -11.74 26.01 14.16
CA SER A 109 -12.96 26.63 13.62
C SER A 109 -13.80 25.68 12.75
N TYR A 110 -13.22 24.57 12.26
CA TYR A 110 -13.88 23.63 11.36
C TYR A 110 -13.87 22.21 11.92
N LYS A 111 -15.06 21.67 12.22
CA LYS A 111 -15.24 20.35 12.86
C LYS A 111 -15.10 19.14 11.92
N GLY A 112 -15.01 19.38 10.60
CA GLY A 112 -14.90 18.32 9.58
C GLY A 112 -13.46 18.04 9.12
N LEU A 113 -12.46 18.61 9.79
CA LEU A 113 -11.07 18.64 9.31
C LEU A 113 -10.46 17.25 9.12
N ALA A 114 -10.81 16.30 9.98
CA ALA A 114 -10.41 14.90 9.86
C ALA A 114 -10.86 14.27 8.52
N MET A 115 -12.11 14.49 8.12
CA MET A 115 -12.64 13.95 6.87
C MET A 115 -12.05 14.63 5.64
N VAL A 116 -11.70 15.91 5.74
CA VAL A 116 -10.96 16.62 4.67
C VAL A 116 -9.59 16.00 4.47
N PHE A 117 -8.85 15.69 5.54
CA PHE A 117 -7.58 14.98 5.42
C PHE A 117 -7.74 13.56 4.87
N VAL A 118 -8.77 12.81 5.28
CA VAL A 118 -9.04 11.48 4.73
C VAL A 118 -9.30 11.55 3.22
N VAL A 119 -10.22 12.40 2.76
CA VAL A 119 -10.52 12.52 1.32
C VAL A 119 -9.34 13.10 0.56
N GLY A 120 -8.64 14.08 1.13
CA GLY A 120 -7.46 14.70 0.54
C GLY A 120 -6.30 13.72 0.35
N THR A 121 -6.02 12.87 1.35
CA THR A 121 -4.99 11.83 1.24
C THR A 121 -5.37 10.74 0.24
N VAL A 122 -6.64 10.33 0.19
CA VAL A 122 -7.13 9.38 -0.84
C VAL A 122 -6.96 9.97 -2.25
N LEU A 123 -7.37 11.23 -2.46
CA LEU A 123 -7.20 11.90 -3.75
C LEU A 123 -5.73 12.08 -4.12
N ALA A 124 -4.88 12.46 -3.15
CA ALA A 124 -3.45 12.60 -3.37
C ALA A 124 -2.79 11.26 -3.74
N MET A 125 -3.14 10.17 -3.05
CA MET A 125 -2.64 8.83 -3.39
C MET A 125 -3.12 8.39 -4.78
N GLN A 126 -4.38 8.67 -5.14
CA GLN A 126 -4.90 8.38 -6.47
C GLN A 126 -4.21 9.19 -7.58
N LEU A 127 -3.92 10.47 -7.31
CA LEU A 127 -3.18 11.33 -8.24
C LEU A 127 -1.73 10.85 -8.39
N LEU A 128 -1.06 10.49 -7.29
CA LEU A 128 0.30 9.94 -7.31
C LEU A 128 0.37 8.64 -8.10
N GLU A 129 -0.57 7.71 -7.91
CA GLU A 129 -0.65 6.48 -8.70
C GLU A 129 -0.86 6.79 -10.19
N THR A 130 -1.79 7.71 -10.50
CA THR A 130 -2.13 8.07 -11.87
C THR A 130 -0.96 8.75 -12.59
N GLU A 131 -0.33 9.74 -11.97
CA GLU A 131 0.84 10.44 -12.54
C GLU A 131 2.02 9.50 -12.74
N LEU A 132 2.30 8.60 -11.78
CA LEU A 132 3.43 7.67 -11.90
C LEU A 132 3.19 6.64 -13.01
N VAL A 133 1.94 6.18 -13.20
CA VAL A 133 1.55 5.31 -14.33
C VAL A 133 1.62 6.06 -15.67
N LEU A 134 1.19 7.33 -15.71
CA LEU A 134 1.22 8.16 -16.93
C LEU A 134 2.64 8.55 -17.34
N PHE A 135 3.48 9.00 -16.40
CA PHE A 135 4.88 9.32 -16.61
C PHE A 135 5.63 8.12 -17.22
N MET A 136 5.33 6.91 -16.74
CA MET A 136 5.96 5.70 -17.25
C MET A 136 5.48 5.34 -18.66
N THR A 137 4.17 5.45 -18.91
CA THR A 137 3.58 5.19 -20.23
C THR A 137 4.15 6.15 -21.28
N ARG A 138 4.45 7.39 -20.88
CA ARG A 138 5.16 8.37 -21.72
C ARG A 138 6.64 8.01 -21.91
N SER A 139 7.35 7.60 -20.86
CA SER A 139 8.76 7.24 -20.93
C SER A 139 9.03 6.06 -21.87
N THR A 140 8.18 5.01 -21.83
CA THR A 140 8.29 3.88 -22.76
C THR A 140 8.12 4.34 -24.22
N HIS A 141 7.12 5.17 -24.49
CA HIS A 141 6.89 5.70 -25.84
C HIS A 141 8.02 6.61 -26.34
N SER A 142 8.70 7.35 -25.45
CA SER A 142 9.84 8.19 -25.83
C SER A 142 11.13 7.40 -26.09
N LEU A 143 11.30 6.24 -25.47
CA LEU A 143 12.43 5.35 -25.73
C LEU A 143 12.29 4.63 -27.07
N ASP A 144 11.08 4.18 -27.41
CA ASP A 144 10.79 3.54 -28.71
C ASP A 144 10.94 4.54 -29.87
N ALA A 145 10.53 5.79 -29.68
CA ALA A 145 10.72 6.85 -30.69
C ALA A 145 12.19 7.22 -30.92
N ALA A 146 13.08 6.99 -29.96
CA ALA A 146 14.51 7.25 -30.09
C ALA A 146 15.26 6.10 -30.79
N THR A 147 14.75 4.86 -30.75
CA THR A 147 15.34 3.71 -31.45
C THR A 147 15.03 3.65 -32.94
N ASP A 148 13.97 4.32 -33.40
CA ASP A 148 13.62 4.40 -34.82
C ASP A 148 14.51 5.40 -35.60
N GLU A 149 15.19 6.33 -34.92
CA GLU A 149 16.06 7.33 -35.57
C GLU A 149 17.47 6.77 -35.87
N GLU A 150 17.93 5.75 -35.14
CA GLU A 150 19.25 5.14 -35.35
C GLU A 150 19.24 4.04 -36.44
N ALA A 151 18.07 3.52 -36.83
CA ALA A 151 17.94 2.55 -37.93
C ALA A 151 17.95 3.20 -39.34
N ALA A 152 17.92 4.53 -39.43
CA ALA A 152 17.91 5.27 -40.71
C ALA A 152 19.31 5.69 -41.20
N ILE A 153 20.39 5.45 -40.43
CA ILE A 153 21.76 5.83 -40.79
C ILE A 153 22.61 4.58 -41.07
N GLY A 154 22.22 3.79 -42.09
CA GLY A 154 22.92 2.54 -42.41
C GLY A 154 22.86 2.07 -43.86
N ALA A 155 22.27 2.84 -44.79
CA ALA A 155 22.25 2.49 -46.20
C ALA A 155 23.27 3.34 -46.98
N ALA A 156 24.50 2.83 -47.10
CA ALA A 156 25.46 3.35 -48.07
C ALA A 156 24.97 3.10 -49.51
N PRO A 157 25.24 4.00 -50.48
CA PRO A 157 24.80 3.82 -51.86
C PRO A 157 25.80 2.93 -52.61
N GLU A 158 25.40 1.73 -53.02
CA GLU A 158 26.09 1.01 -54.10
C GLU A 158 25.53 1.46 -55.46
N LEU A 159 26.40 2.10 -56.23
CA LEU A 159 26.28 2.28 -57.68
C LEU A 159 26.81 1.01 -58.36
N ASP A 160 25.99 0.36 -59.20
CA ASP A 160 26.53 -0.33 -60.37
C ASP A 160 25.55 -0.28 -61.56
N TYR A 161 26.13 -0.08 -62.73
CA TYR A 161 25.54 0.27 -64.01
C TYR A 161 25.83 -0.88 -64.98
N ASN A 162 24.81 -1.47 -65.61
CA ASN A 162 24.82 -1.91 -67.03
C ASN A 162 23.48 -2.54 -67.44
N GLY A 163 23.01 -2.17 -68.63
CA GLY A 163 21.65 -2.48 -69.11
C GLY A 163 21.53 -3.53 -70.22
N ALA A 164 20.27 -3.85 -70.57
CA ALA A 164 19.81 -4.32 -71.87
C ALA A 164 18.26 -4.31 -71.94
N MET A 165 17.73 -3.78 -73.06
CA MET A 165 16.37 -3.84 -73.65
C MET A 165 15.45 -5.00 -73.19
N THR A 166 14.12 -4.91 -73.00
CA THR A 166 13.02 -4.48 -73.91
C THR A 166 11.65 -4.56 -73.17
N PRO A 167 10.52 -4.06 -73.74
CA PRO A 167 9.36 -3.56 -72.99
C PRO A 167 8.11 -4.47 -73.04
N THR A 168 7.30 -4.46 -71.97
CA THR A 168 5.88 -4.84 -72.05
C THR A 168 5.00 -4.18 -70.97
N ALA A 169 4.05 -3.39 -71.47
CA ALA A 169 2.64 -3.29 -71.07
C ALA A 169 2.23 -2.92 -69.62
N GLN A 170 1.77 -1.66 -69.53
CA GLN A 170 0.54 -1.16 -68.88
C GLN A 170 0.47 -0.86 -67.37
N PRO A 171 -0.29 0.20 -67.02
CA PRO A 171 -0.26 0.85 -65.71
C PRO A 171 -1.34 0.30 -64.79
N ASN A 172 -1.00 0.03 -63.53
CA ASN A 172 -2.03 -0.02 -62.49
C ASN A 172 -1.49 0.64 -61.23
N HIS A 173 -1.95 1.88 -61.01
CA HIS A 173 -1.78 2.60 -59.75
C HIS A 173 -2.65 1.93 -58.68
N GLY A 174 -2.10 0.94 -58.00
CA GLY A 174 -2.55 0.51 -56.69
C GLY A 174 -1.62 1.11 -55.64
N HIS A 175 -2.07 2.14 -54.94
CA HIS A 175 -1.40 2.60 -53.72
C HIS A 175 -1.41 1.45 -52.71
N HIS A 176 -0.30 0.74 -52.58
CA HIS A 176 -0.03 -0.11 -51.43
C HIS A 176 0.18 0.81 -50.23
N GLY A 177 -0.91 1.15 -49.56
CA GLY A 177 -0.86 1.59 -48.17
C GLY A 177 -0.27 0.42 -47.37
N HIS A 178 1.01 0.50 -47.07
CA HIS A 178 1.66 -0.37 -46.12
C HIS A 178 0.95 -0.20 -44.77
N HIS A 179 0.03 -1.11 -44.47
CA HIS A 179 -0.41 -1.35 -43.11
C HIS A 179 0.81 -1.85 -42.33
N HIS A 180 1.54 -0.91 -41.72
CA HIS A 180 2.39 -1.21 -40.59
C HIS A 180 1.47 -1.63 -39.45
N HIS A 181 1.15 -2.91 -39.38
CA HIS A 181 0.80 -3.51 -38.11
C HIS A 181 2.06 -3.45 -37.25
N ASN A 182 2.18 -2.37 -36.48
CA ASN A 182 3.09 -2.33 -35.37
C ASN A 182 2.65 -3.44 -34.41
N HIS A 183 3.27 -4.61 -34.54
CA HIS A 183 3.29 -5.57 -33.46
C HIS A 183 4.16 -4.94 -32.38
N GLY A 184 3.56 -4.04 -31.58
CA GLY A 184 4.07 -3.73 -30.25
C GLY A 184 4.42 -5.07 -29.65
N THR A 185 5.72 -5.27 -29.44
CA THR A 185 6.24 -6.60 -29.18
C THR A 185 5.56 -7.08 -27.89
N ALA A 186 5.04 -8.31 -27.85
CA ALA A 186 4.38 -8.83 -26.65
C ALA A 186 5.29 -8.68 -25.40
N THR A 187 6.60 -8.58 -25.62
CA THR A 187 7.65 -8.28 -24.64
C THR A 187 7.57 -6.88 -24.02
N ASP A 188 7.17 -5.84 -24.75
CA ASP A 188 7.03 -4.47 -24.21
C ASP A 188 5.77 -4.30 -23.35
N ASP A 189 4.68 -4.96 -23.75
CA ASP A 189 3.45 -5.06 -22.95
C ASP A 189 3.69 -5.85 -21.65
N LEU A 190 4.48 -6.93 -21.71
CA LEU A 190 4.85 -7.71 -20.51
C LEU A 190 5.71 -6.90 -19.54
N LYS A 191 6.68 -6.13 -20.04
CA LYS A 191 7.60 -5.33 -19.24
C LYS A 191 6.90 -4.13 -18.60
N SER A 192 6.02 -3.45 -19.34
CA SER A 192 5.21 -2.34 -18.82
C SER A 192 4.23 -2.80 -17.73
N ASN A 193 3.60 -3.97 -17.88
CA ASN A 193 2.70 -4.55 -16.88
C ASN A 193 3.45 -4.98 -15.60
N ALA A 194 4.63 -5.59 -15.72
CA ALA A 194 5.45 -5.95 -14.56
C ALA A 194 5.94 -4.71 -13.77
N MET A 195 6.29 -3.65 -14.48
CA MET A 195 6.74 -2.39 -13.89
C MET A 195 5.59 -1.65 -13.17
N ARG A 196 4.39 -1.60 -13.77
CA ARG A 196 3.17 -1.06 -13.13
C ARG A 196 2.89 -1.78 -11.81
N LYS A 197 2.95 -3.11 -11.82
CA LYS A 197 2.76 -3.92 -10.62
C LYS A 197 3.79 -3.62 -9.54
N THR A 198 5.04 -3.43 -9.92
CA THR A 198 6.13 -3.06 -9.01
C THR A 198 5.87 -1.71 -8.35
N ILE A 199 5.43 -0.73 -9.14
CA ILE A 199 5.07 0.60 -8.62
C ILE A 199 3.93 0.55 -7.63
N ASN A 200 2.83 -0.14 -7.98
CA ASN A 200 1.66 -0.19 -7.12
C ASN A 200 2.02 -0.83 -5.77
N VAL A 201 2.90 -1.83 -5.78
CA VAL A 201 3.42 -2.43 -4.55
C VAL A 201 4.36 -1.51 -3.79
N LEU A 202 5.23 -0.77 -4.47
CA LEU A 202 6.13 0.19 -3.83
C LEU A 202 5.36 1.32 -3.14
N ILE A 203 4.36 1.92 -3.82
CA ILE A 203 3.49 2.95 -3.24
C ILE A 203 2.73 2.39 -2.03
N PHE A 204 2.16 1.19 -2.17
CA PHE A 204 1.47 0.50 -1.07
C PHE A 204 2.41 0.25 0.12
N GLU A 205 3.64 -0.20 -0.12
CA GLU A 205 4.64 -0.49 0.91
C GLU A 205 5.11 0.77 1.64
N VAL A 206 5.32 1.89 0.92
CA VAL A 206 5.64 3.19 1.55
C VAL A 206 4.48 3.71 2.39
N GLY A 207 3.25 3.62 1.89
CA GLY A 207 2.05 4.03 2.63
C GLY A 207 1.87 3.23 3.92
N VAL A 208 2.01 1.90 3.83
CA VAL A 208 1.99 1.01 5.00
C VAL A 208 3.14 1.33 5.96
N ALA A 209 4.36 1.56 5.47
CA ALA A 209 5.51 1.84 6.34
C ALA A 209 5.31 3.09 7.22
N ILE A 210 4.82 4.18 6.63
CA ILE A 210 4.53 5.42 7.38
C ILE A 210 3.43 5.17 8.42
N HIS A 211 2.37 4.47 8.02
CA HIS A 211 1.26 4.12 8.89
C HIS A 211 1.70 3.26 10.08
N SER A 212 2.52 2.24 9.83
CA SER A 212 3.06 1.33 10.83
C SER A 212 3.91 2.05 11.88
N VAL A 213 4.70 3.05 11.50
CA VAL A 213 5.50 3.85 12.47
C VAL A 213 4.58 4.66 13.38
N ILE A 214 3.55 5.32 12.83
CA ILE A 214 2.60 6.12 13.62
C ILE A 214 1.81 5.24 14.58
N ILE A 215 1.36 4.07 14.13
CA ILE A 215 0.70 3.07 14.97
C ILE A 215 1.62 2.60 16.09
N GLY A 216 2.88 2.31 15.78
CA GLY A 216 3.86 1.88 16.77
C GLY A 216 4.05 2.93 17.85
N LEU A 217 4.20 4.20 17.47
CA LEU A 217 4.33 5.32 18.41
C LEU A 217 3.10 5.44 19.32
N ASN A 218 1.89 5.30 18.76
CA ASN A 218 0.65 5.32 19.55
C ASN A 218 0.60 4.19 20.59
N LEU A 219 1.12 3.01 20.28
CA LEU A 219 1.22 1.92 21.26
C LEU A 219 2.33 2.20 22.29
N GLY A 220 3.45 2.81 21.87
CA GLY A 220 4.58 3.18 22.75
C GLY A 220 4.22 4.17 23.84
N VAL A 221 3.31 5.12 23.55
CA VAL A 221 2.84 6.12 24.52
C VAL A 221 1.59 5.69 25.30
N ALA A 222 0.98 4.55 24.96
CA ALA A 222 -0.25 4.10 25.58
C ALA A 222 -0.01 3.51 26.98
N THR A 223 -0.83 3.88 27.95
CA THR A 223 -0.75 3.35 29.32
C THR A 223 -2.07 2.68 29.74
N GLY A 224 -2.04 1.97 30.88
CA GLY A 224 -3.22 1.38 31.49
C GLY A 224 -3.90 0.29 30.63
N THR A 225 -5.23 0.22 30.69
CA THR A 225 -6.04 -0.78 29.98
C THR A 225 -6.05 -0.56 28.46
N THR A 226 -5.82 0.68 28.03
CA THR A 226 -5.69 1.05 26.61
C THR A 226 -4.51 0.34 25.98
N PHE A 227 -3.35 0.29 26.65
CA PHE A 227 -2.16 -0.43 26.15
C PHE A 227 -2.47 -1.89 25.84
N ASN A 228 -3.06 -2.62 26.78
CA ASN A 228 -3.37 -4.04 26.61
C ASN A 228 -4.37 -4.26 25.46
N THR A 229 -5.37 -3.41 25.35
CA THR A 229 -6.38 -3.48 24.28
C THR A 229 -5.75 -3.20 22.92
N LEU A 230 -4.91 -2.16 22.83
CA LEU A 230 -4.19 -1.81 21.61
C LEU A 230 -3.19 -2.89 21.21
N LEU A 231 -2.44 -3.45 22.15
CA LEU A 231 -1.46 -4.51 21.87
C LEU A 231 -2.13 -5.75 21.24
N VAL A 232 -3.25 -6.19 21.81
CA VAL A 232 -3.99 -7.35 21.27
C VAL A 232 -4.58 -7.02 19.89
N ALA A 233 -5.24 -5.88 19.75
CA ALA A 233 -5.81 -5.45 18.47
C ALA A 233 -4.74 -5.32 17.37
N LEU A 234 -3.61 -4.69 17.70
CA LEU A 234 -2.48 -4.49 16.79
C LEU A 234 -1.78 -5.80 16.44
N SER A 235 -1.69 -6.76 17.36
CA SER A 235 -1.10 -8.07 17.05
C SER A 235 -1.87 -8.80 15.94
N PHE A 236 -3.20 -8.78 15.96
CA PHE A 236 -4.02 -9.37 14.90
C PHE A 236 -3.98 -8.54 13.62
N HIS A 237 -4.13 -7.21 13.73
CA HIS A 237 -4.08 -6.30 12.59
C HIS A 237 -2.77 -6.45 11.81
N GLN A 238 -1.65 -6.36 12.52
CA GLN A 238 -0.30 -6.36 11.97
C GLN A 238 0.04 -7.68 11.28
N PHE A 239 -0.46 -8.82 11.79
CA PHE A 239 -0.31 -10.11 11.13
C PHE A 239 -0.95 -10.12 9.75
N PHE A 240 -2.21 -9.69 9.64
CA PHE A 240 -2.95 -9.71 8.38
C PHE A 240 -2.49 -8.64 7.40
N GLU A 241 -2.07 -7.48 7.89
CA GLU A 241 -1.37 -6.48 7.08
C GLU A 241 -0.06 -7.03 6.53
N GLY A 242 0.71 -7.75 7.35
CA GLY A 242 1.91 -8.47 6.92
C GLY A 242 1.63 -9.47 5.81
N VAL A 243 0.56 -10.27 5.91
CA VAL A 243 0.14 -11.19 4.83
C VAL A 243 -0.14 -10.44 3.52
N ALA A 244 -0.77 -9.27 3.59
CA ALA A 244 -1.04 -8.45 2.41
C ALA A 244 0.28 -7.93 1.78
N VAL A 245 1.20 -7.39 2.60
CA VAL A 245 2.53 -6.92 2.16
C VAL A 245 3.35 -8.05 1.55
N GLY A 246 3.40 -9.22 2.19
CA GLY A 246 4.15 -10.36 1.67
C GLY A 246 3.56 -10.88 0.35
N THR A 247 2.23 -10.91 0.22
CA THR A 247 1.55 -11.32 -1.02
C THR A 247 1.80 -10.35 -2.17
N SER A 248 1.71 -9.04 -1.89
CA SER A 248 1.96 -8.00 -2.88
C SER A 248 3.43 -8.00 -3.32
N SER A 249 4.36 -8.17 -2.38
CA SER A 249 5.79 -8.26 -2.62
C SER A 249 6.19 -9.46 -3.50
N VAL A 250 5.67 -10.66 -3.21
CA VAL A 250 5.89 -11.86 -4.05
C VAL A 250 5.28 -11.69 -5.45
N SER A 251 4.22 -10.90 -5.55
CA SER A 251 3.53 -10.64 -6.79
C SER A 251 4.28 -9.60 -7.66
N ALA A 252 4.97 -8.64 -7.06
CA ALA A 252 5.70 -7.57 -7.75
C ALA A 252 7.15 -7.93 -8.07
N PHE A 253 7.87 -8.54 -7.14
CA PHE A 253 9.30 -8.78 -7.31
C PHE A 253 9.58 -10.18 -7.86
N SER A 254 10.46 -10.25 -8.87
CA SER A 254 10.92 -11.52 -9.43
C SER A 254 11.93 -12.24 -8.53
N SER A 255 12.65 -11.50 -7.68
CA SER A 255 13.63 -12.03 -6.75
C SER A 255 13.04 -12.15 -5.36
N VAL A 256 13.02 -13.36 -4.83
CA VAL A 256 12.57 -13.62 -3.46
C VAL A 256 13.46 -12.99 -2.41
N ARG A 257 14.73 -12.72 -2.74
CA ARG A 257 15.60 -11.93 -1.84
C ARG A 257 15.00 -10.54 -1.61
N THR A 258 14.50 -9.90 -2.67
CA THR A 258 13.82 -8.61 -2.57
C THR A 258 12.55 -8.74 -1.73
N SER A 259 11.76 -9.80 -1.93
CA SER A 259 10.55 -10.01 -1.12
C SER A 259 10.83 -10.25 0.37
N ILE A 260 11.93 -10.94 0.68
CA ILE A 260 12.39 -11.12 2.07
C ILE A 260 12.83 -9.78 2.66
N TYR A 261 13.58 -8.96 1.92
CA TYR A 261 14.01 -7.64 2.40
C TYR A 261 12.82 -6.70 2.65
N THR A 262 11.83 -6.66 1.75
CA THR A 262 10.57 -5.92 1.94
C THR A 262 9.86 -6.36 3.22
N ALA A 263 9.71 -7.66 3.43
CA ALA A 263 8.99 -8.18 4.58
C ALA A 263 9.74 -7.98 5.91
N ILE A 264 11.08 -8.04 5.90
CA ILE A 264 11.90 -7.65 7.06
C ILE A 264 11.76 -6.15 7.33
N GLY A 265 11.83 -5.32 6.28
CA GLY A 265 11.65 -3.87 6.37
C GLY A 265 10.33 -3.51 7.02
N PHE A 266 9.22 -4.03 6.50
CA PHE A 266 7.88 -3.91 7.09
C PHE A 266 7.84 -4.38 8.55
N SER A 267 8.49 -5.50 8.88
CA SER A 267 8.41 -6.03 10.23
C SER A 267 9.11 -5.17 11.28
N LEU A 268 10.05 -4.32 10.86
CA LEU A 268 10.79 -3.41 11.73
C LEU A 268 10.12 -2.05 11.93
N THR A 269 9.24 -1.61 11.03
CA THR A 269 8.64 -0.26 11.10
C THR A 269 7.83 -0.03 12.37
N THR A 270 6.91 -0.95 12.72
CA THR A 270 6.09 -0.82 13.93
C THR A 270 6.93 -0.94 15.23
N PRO A 271 7.84 -1.93 15.39
CA PRO A 271 8.76 -1.97 16.52
C PRO A 271 9.59 -0.70 16.71
N ILE A 272 10.07 -0.08 15.62
CA ILE A 272 10.77 1.21 15.68
C ILE A 272 9.83 2.30 16.20
N GLY A 273 8.58 2.35 15.72
CA GLY A 273 7.56 3.26 16.23
C GLY A 273 7.34 3.09 17.73
N ILE A 274 7.19 1.85 18.21
CA ILE A 274 6.99 1.53 19.63
C ILE A 274 8.21 1.95 20.47
N ALA A 275 9.42 1.79 19.94
CA ALA A 275 10.63 2.18 20.67
C ALA A 275 10.85 3.71 20.72
N ILE A 276 10.29 4.45 19.76
CA ILE A 276 10.37 5.92 19.73
C ILE A 276 9.33 6.55 20.67
N GLY A 277 8.12 5.97 20.71
CA GLY A 277 7.02 6.43 21.59
C GLY A 277 7.27 6.09 23.04
#